data_AF-A0A843I590-F1
#
_entry.id   AF-A0A843I590-F1
#
_cell.length_a   1.000
_cell.length_b   1.000
_cell.length_c   1.000
_cell.angle_alpha   90.00
_cell.angle_beta   90.00
_cell.angle_gamma   90.00
#
_symmetry.space_group_name_H-M   'P 1'
#
loop_
_entity.id
_entity.type
_entity.pdbx_description
1 polymer ?
#
loop_
_entity_poly.entity_id
_entity_poly.type
_entity_poly.pdbx_seq_one_letter_code
_entity_poly.pdbx_strand_id
1 'polypeptide(L)'
;MTIAPQVMTGELSFVPEIFTTVMFVIPIVSFIVALLLIIPLFIQKALGKKWRLLLRIGSFVLISGTMILFVVAMSAFAEVGVGSLIGQGTIDISIQGEEGTSPLLCHWGPALGFWLYGTATILLVTLYLFQYKKKKQAEKLL
;
A
#
# COMPACT_ATOMS: atom_id res chain seq x y z
N MET A 1 -34.75 7.33 -17.66
CA MET A 1 -33.73 6.34 -18.01
C MET A 1 -32.39 7.04 -17.88
N THR A 2 -31.68 6.83 -16.77
CA THR A 2 -30.40 7.47 -16.48
C THR A 2 -29.30 6.69 -17.19
N ILE A 3 -28.76 7.26 -18.27
CA ILE A 3 -27.65 6.68 -19.01
C ILE A 3 -26.38 7.10 -18.26
N ALA A 4 -25.74 6.16 -17.55
CA ALA A 4 -24.42 6.40 -16.99
C ALA A 4 -23.42 6.54 -18.16
N PRO A 5 -22.53 7.56 -18.16
CA PRO A 5 -21.51 7.65 -19.20
C PRO A 5 -20.52 6.51 -18.98
N GLN A 6 -20.42 5.63 -19.96
CA GLN A 6 -19.33 4.68 -20.04
C GLN A 6 -18.05 5.47 -20.25
N VAL A 7 -17.29 5.65 -19.18
CA VAL A 7 -15.94 6.19 -19.22
C VAL A 7 -15.08 5.19 -19.99
N MET A 8 -14.95 5.39 -21.30
CA MET A 8 -13.90 4.76 -22.10
C MET A 8 -12.57 5.39 -21.70
N THR A 9 -12.06 4.90 -20.58
CA THR A 9 -10.65 4.98 -20.20
C THR A 9 -9.86 4.38 -21.36
N GLY A 10 -8.84 5.08 -21.87
CA GLY A 10 -7.98 4.55 -22.92
C GLY A 10 -7.59 3.11 -22.57
N GLU A 11 -8.05 2.16 -23.39
CA GLU A 11 -7.85 0.75 -23.12
C GLU A 11 -6.34 0.51 -23.15
N LEU A 12 -5.72 0.40 -21.97
CA LEU A 12 -4.41 -0.21 -21.86
C LEU A 12 -4.57 -1.60 -22.47
N SER A 13 -4.07 -1.77 -23.70
CA SER A 13 -4.15 -3.02 -24.45
C SER A 13 -3.58 -4.21 -23.67
N PHE A 14 -2.84 -3.95 -22.59
CA PHE A 14 -2.35 -4.94 -21.67
C PHE A 14 -2.19 -4.34 -20.26
N VAL A 15 -2.98 -4.83 -19.30
CA VAL A 15 -2.72 -4.57 -17.87
C VAL A 15 -1.76 -5.64 -17.36
N PRO A 16 -0.59 -5.29 -16.78
CA PRO A 16 0.33 -6.28 -16.25
C PRO A 16 -0.35 -7.20 -15.24
N GLU A 17 -0.22 -8.52 -15.40
CA GLU A 17 -0.83 -9.51 -14.50
C GLU A 17 -0.33 -9.36 -13.04
N ILE A 18 0.93 -8.93 -12.88
CA ILE A 18 1.50 -8.61 -11.57
C ILE A 18 0.70 -7.51 -10.86
N PHE A 19 0.18 -6.52 -11.60
CA PHE A 19 -0.59 -5.43 -11.04
C PHE A 19 -1.92 -5.92 -10.48
N THR A 20 -2.70 -6.65 -11.27
CA THR A 20 -4.00 -7.17 -10.83
C THR A 20 -3.88 -8.11 -9.64
N THR A 21 -2.88 -9.01 -9.68
CA THR A 21 -2.60 -9.94 -8.59
C THR A 21 -2.24 -9.22 -7.30
N VAL A 22 -1.32 -8.25 -7.36
CA VAL A 22 -0.87 -7.52 -6.18
C VAL A 22 -1.98 -6.64 -5.60
N MET A 23 -2.77 -5.96 -6.44
CA MET A 23 -3.91 -5.16 -5.98
C MET A 23 -4.97 -6.00 -5.27
N PHE A 24 -5.15 -7.27 -5.66
CA PHE A 24 -6.05 -8.19 -4.97
C PHE A 24 -5.48 -8.71 -3.63
N VAL A 25 -4.17 -8.99 -3.58
CA VAL A 25 -3.52 -9.58 -2.41
C VAL A 25 -3.30 -8.56 -1.28
N ILE A 26 -2.99 -7.30 -1.59
CA ILE A 26 -2.69 -6.27 -0.59
C ILE A 26 -3.79 -6.11 0.48
N PRO A 27 -5.08 -5.99 0.12
CA PRO A 27 -6.15 -5.89 1.11
C PRO A 27 -6.24 -7.11 2.03
N ILE A 28 -6.07 -8.32 1.47
CA ILE A 28 -6.11 -9.57 2.23
C ILE A 28 -4.97 -9.63 3.25
N VAL A 29 -3.74 -9.34 2.80
CA VAL A 29 -2.57 -9.33 3.69
C VAL A 29 -2.71 -8.22 4.73
N SER A 30 -3.22 -7.04 4.37
CA SER A 30 -3.44 -5.94 5.30
C SER A 30 -4.46 -6.29 6.38
N PHE A 31 -5.52 -7.03 6.03
CA PHE A 31 -6.49 -7.57 6.98
C PHE A 31 -5.84 -8.58 7.93
N ILE A 32 -5.02 -9.49 7.41
CA ILE A 32 -4.26 -10.45 8.23
C ILE A 32 -3.30 -9.72 9.19
N VAL A 33 -2.59 -8.70 8.71
CA VAL A 33 -1.70 -7.87 9.55
C VAL A 33 -2.48 -7.21 10.69
N ALA A 34 -3.66 -6.65 10.40
CA ALA A 34 -4.51 -6.05 11.42
C ALA A 34 -4.91 -7.09 12.49
N LEU A 35 -5.33 -8.29 12.09
CA LEU A 35 -5.66 -9.38 13.02
C LEU A 35 -4.44 -9.79 13.87
N LEU A 36 -3.26 -9.94 13.26
CA LEU A 36 -2.02 -10.29 13.95
C LEU A 36 -1.63 -9.24 15.01
N LEU A 37 -1.95 -7.96 14.78
CA LEU A 37 -1.69 -6.89 15.74
C LEU A 37 -2.75 -6.84 16.85
N ILE A 38 -4.02 -7.11 16.52
CA ILE A 38 -5.16 -6.97 17.43
C ILE A 38 -5.32 -8.18 18.37
N ILE A 39 -5.25 -9.41 17.85
CA ILE A 39 -5.48 -10.64 18.63
C ILE A 39 -4.60 -10.71 19.89
N PRO A 40 -3.29 -10.39 19.84
CA PRO A 40 -2.45 -10.42 21.03
C PRO A 40 -2.86 -9.42 22.13
N LEU A 41 -3.62 -8.37 21.78
CA LEU A 41 -4.11 -7.38 22.75
C LEU A 41 -5.25 -7.93 23.61
N PHE A 42 -6.04 -8.86 23.09
CA PHE A 42 -7.14 -9.50 23.83
C PHE A 42 -6.67 -10.71 24.64
N ILE A 43 -5.72 -11.48 24.11
CA ILE A 43 -5.30 -12.76 24.70
C ILE A 43 -3.94 -12.62 25.45
N GLN A 44 -3.72 -11.46 26.08
CA GLN A 44 -2.43 -11.13 26.71
C GLN A 44 -1.99 -12.11 27.81
N LYS A 45 -2.95 -12.75 28.49
CA LYS A 45 -2.67 -13.71 29.58
C LYS A 45 -2.35 -15.12 29.07
N ALA A 46 -2.86 -15.53 27.91
CA ALA A 46 -2.60 -16.86 27.37
C ALA A 46 -1.40 -16.90 26.40
N LEU A 47 -1.09 -15.79 25.72
CA LEU A 47 0.08 -15.74 24.84
C LEU A 47 1.38 -15.49 25.61
N GLY A 48 2.31 -16.46 25.50
CA GLY A 48 3.69 -16.31 25.97
C GLY A 48 4.41 -15.12 25.32
N LYS A 49 5.40 -14.56 26.03
CA LYS A 49 6.21 -13.42 25.55
C LYS A 49 6.85 -13.67 24.18
N LYS A 50 7.31 -14.91 23.91
CA LYS A 50 7.93 -15.31 22.63
C LYS A 50 6.95 -15.24 21.46
N TRP A 51 5.74 -15.77 21.61
CA TRP A 51 4.69 -15.74 20.58
C TRP A 51 4.26 -14.32 20.24
N ARG A 52 4.08 -13.45 21.24
CA ARG A 52 3.77 -12.03 20.99
C ARG A 52 4.88 -11.32 20.21
N LEU A 53 6.13 -11.65 20.47
CA LEU A 53 7.26 -11.09 19.73
C LEU A 53 7.24 -11.57 18.28
N LEU A 54 7.03 -12.87 18.05
CA LEU A 54 6.93 -13.45 16.71
C LEU A 54 5.79 -12.82 15.89
N LEU A 55 4.59 -12.68 16.47
CA LEU A 55 3.45 -12.06 15.79
C LEU A 55 3.75 -10.61 15.39
N ARG A 56 4.39 -9.83 16.28
CA ARG A 56 4.77 -8.45 15.98
C ARG A 56 5.80 -8.35 14.86
N ILE A 57 6.84 -9.19 14.90
CA ILE A 57 7.86 -9.23 13.84
C ILE A 57 7.22 -9.67 12.51
N GLY A 58 6.36 -10.68 12.54
CA GLY A 58 5.61 -11.15 11.38
C GLY A 58 4.73 -10.05 10.77
N SER A 59 3.95 -9.33 11.59
CA SER A 59 3.18 -8.16 11.14
C SER A 59 4.05 -7.10 10.48
N PHE A 60 5.23 -6.83 11.05
CA PHE A 60 6.16 -5.84 10.51
C PHE A 60 6.74 -6.25 9.15
N VAL A 61 7.12 -7.53 9.00
CA VAL A 61 7.61 -8.07 7.73
C VAL A 61 6.51 -8.04 6.67
N LEU A 62 5.29 -8.46 7.03
CA LEU A 62 4.16 -8.48 6.11
C LEU A 62 3.77 -7.07 5.62
N ILE A 63 3.63 -6.09 6.53
CA ILE A 63 3.27 -4.71 6.15
C ILE A 63 4.37 -4.03 5.32
N SER A 64 5.64 -4.32 5.61
CA SER A 64 6.74 -3.79 4.79
C SER A 64 6.77 -4.45 3.41
N GLY A 65 6.53 -5.77 3.36
CA GLY A 65 6.50 -6.54 2.11
C GLY A 65 5.38 -6.11 1.18
N THR A 66 4.16 -5.89 1.68
CA THR A 66 3.04 -5.38 0.88
C THR A 66 3.30 -3.98 0.34
N MET A 67 3.99 -3.12 1.10
CA MET A 67 4.38 -1.79 0.62
C MET A 67 5.38 -1.88 -0.53
N ILE A 68 6.37 -2.77 -0.44
CA ILE A 68 7.32 -3.02 -1.53
C ILE A 68 6.60 -3.59 -2.76
N LEU A 69 5.73 -4.58 -2.57
CA LEU A 69 4.94 -5.17 -3.66
C LEU A 69 4.08 -4.12 -4.36
N PHE A 70 3.42 -3.23 -3.59
CA PHE A 70 2.66 -2.12 -4.15
C PHE A 70 3.51 -1.25 -5.07
N VAL A 71 4.69 -0.83 -4.60
CA VAL A 71 5.60 0.02 -5.38
C VAL A 71 6.03 -0.68 -6.66
N VAL A 72 6.42 -1.95 -6.59
CA VAL A 72 6.84 -2.73 -7.76
C VAL A 72 5.70 -2.88 -8.77
N ALA A 73 4.52 -3.30 -8.31
CA ALA A 73 3.35 -3.52 -9.16
C ALA A 73 2.86 -2.22 -9.81
N MET A 74 2.76 -1.14 -9.03
CA MET A 74 2.38 0.17 -9.54
C MET A 74 3.43 0.76 -10.48
N SER A 75 4.72 0.50 -10.25
CA SER A 75 5.78 0.97 -11.16
C SER A 75 5.66 0.28 -12.51
N ALA A 76 5.45 -1.05 -12.53
CA ALA A 76 5.23 -1.79 -13.77
C ALA A 76 3.97 -1.31 -14.52
N PHE A 77 2.89 -1.02 -13.79
CA PHE A 77 1.68 -0.45 -14.38
C PHE A 77 1.91 0.96 -14.93
N ALA A 78 2.58 1.81 -14.16
CA ALA A 78 2.84 3.19 -14.54
C ALA A 78 3.84 3.31 -15.69
N GLU A 79 4.81 2.41 -15.81
CA GLU A 79 5.76 2.35 -16.92
C GLU A 79 5.03 2.14 -18.27
N VAL A 80 4.04 1.25 -18.29
CA VAL A 80 3.23 0.99 -19.50
C VAL A 80 2.21 2.10 -19.77
N GLY A 81 1.68 2.75 -18.72
CA GLY A 81 0.65 3.78 -18.87
C GLY A 81 1.18 5.19 -19.11
N VAL A 82 2.10 5.65 -18.27
CA VAL A 82 2.54 7.06 -18.17
C VAL A 82 4.06 7.19 -18.06
N GLY A 83 4.82 6.10 -18.22
CA GLY A 83 6.28 6.04 -18.16
C GLY A 83 6.90 6.02 -16.77
N SER A 84 6.29 6.66 -15.76
CA SER A 84 6.84 6.71 -14.39
C SER A 84 5.77 6.64 -13.30
N LEU A 85 6.12 6.11 -12.12
CA LEU A 85 5.20 6.00 -10.98
C LEU A 85 4.72 7.37 -10.45
N ILE A 86 5.62 8.35 -10.42
CA ILE A 86 5.36 9.72 -9.99
C ILE A 86 5.85 10.63 -11.10
N GLY A 87 5.00 11.55 -11.55
CA GLY A 87 5.34 12.40 -12.67
C GLY A 87 4.32 13.47 -12.95
N GLN A 88 4.72 14.31 -13.89
CA GLN A 88 3.87 15.31 -14.53
C GLN A 88 4.16 15.28 -16.01
N GLY A 89 3.14 15.45 -16.84
CA GLY A 89 3.31 15.39 -18.28
C GLY A 89 2.01 15.70 -19.00
N THR A 90 2.15 15.96 -20.30
CA THR A 90 1.01 16.19 -21.16
C THR A 90 0.52 14.84 -21.69
N ILE A 91 -0.74 14.52 -21.42
CA ILE A 91 -1.39 13.30 -21.91
C ILE A 91 -2.43 13.73 -22.95
N ASP A 92 -2.32 13.15 -24.13
CA ASP A 92 -3.31 13.34 -25.18
C ASP A 92 -4.54 12.50 -24.84
N ILE A 93 -5.63 13.17 -24.45
CA ILE A 93 -6.90 12.50 -24.21
C ILE A 93 -7.81 12.63 -25.42
N SER A 94 -8.43 11.52 -25.81
CA SER A 94 -9.50 11.52 -26.81
C SER A 94 -10.82 11.80 -26.10
N ILE A 95 -11.42 12.96 -26.35
CA ILE A 95 -12.75 13.29 -25.82
C ILE A 95 -13.79 12.74 -26.81
N GLN A 96 -14.59 11.78 -26.38
CA GLN A 96 -15.65 11.23 -27.23
C GLN A 96 -16.65 12.32 -27.61
N GLY A 97 -16.80 12.57 -28.91
CA GLY A 97 -17.68 13.62 -29.45
C GLY A 97 -16.93 14.85 -29.97
N GLU A 98 -15.63 14.98 -29.75
CA GLU A 98 -14.77 15.97 -30.41
C GLU A 98 -13.80 15.28 -31.37
N GLU A 99 -13.67 15.81 -32.60
CA GLU A 99 -12.66 15.38 -33.55
C GLU A 99 -11.30 15.97 -33.15
N GLY A 100 -10.66 15.38 -32.13
CA GLY A 100 -9.32 15.79 -31.72
C GLY A 100 -8.86 15.21 -30.40
N THR A 101 -7.55 15.01 -30.29
CA THR A 101 -6.89 14.79 -29.00
C THR A 101 -6.52 16.14 -28.40
N SER A 102 -6.99 16.41 -27.18
CA SER A 102 -6.61 17.62 -26.46
C SER A 102 -5.44 17.32 -25.52
N PRO A 103 -4.27 17.98 -25.68
CA PRO A 103 -3.15 17.80 -24.77
C PRO A 103 -3.48 18.38 -23.40
N LEU A 104 -3.55 17.53 -22.37
CA LEU A 104 -3.85 17.93 -21.00
C LEU A 104 -2.65 17.73 -20.09
N LEU A 105 -2.27 18.77 -19.36
CA LEU A 105 -1.23 18.67 -18.34
C LEU A 105 -1.77 17.90 -17.13
N CYS A 106 -1.22 16.71 -16.90
CA CYS A 106 -1.60 15.82 -15.81
C CYS A 106 -0.46 15.67 -14.81
N HIS A 107 -0.84 15.46 -13.54
CA HIS A 107 0.07 15.04 -12.48
C HIS A 107 -0.44 13.70 -11.95
N TRP A 108 0.45 12.74 -11.76
CA TRP A 108 0.10 11.43 -11.24
C TRP A 108 1.10 10.96 -10.20
N GLY A 109 0.61 10.07 -9.34
CA GLY A 109 1.39 9.50 -8.26
C GLY A 109 0.53 8.61 -7.37
N PRO A 110 1.14 7.96 -6.37
CA PRO A 110 0.41 7.17 -5.39
C PRO A 110 -0.66 8.00 -4.69
N ALA A 111 -1.86 7.42 -4.60
CA ALA A 111 -2.99 8.02 -3.90
C ALA A 111 -2.77 8.07 -2.37
N LEU A 112 -3.68 8.76 -1.67
CA LEU A 112 -3.65 8.92 -0.21
C LEU A 112 -3.46 7.60 0.55
N GLY A 113 -4.05 6.51 0.06
CA GLY A 113 -3.92 5.18 0.67
C GLY A 113 -2.47 4.71 0.83
N PHE A 114 -1.60 4.99 -0.14
CA PHE A 114 -0.17 4.66 -0.05
C PHE A 114 0.53 5.43 1.08
N TRP A 115 0.24 6.74 1.19
CA TRP A 115 0.82 7.59 2.23
C TRP A 115 0.33 7.20 3.63
N LEU A 116 -0.96 6.85 3.76
CA LEU A 116 -1.51 6.31 5.01
C LEU A 116 -0.86 4.97 5.39
N TYR A 117 -0.58 4.13 4.39
CA TYR A 117 0.09 2.85 4.62
C TYR A 117 1.54 3.03 5.10
N GLY A 118 2.29 3.93 4.45
CA GLY A 118 3.65 4.27 4.85
C GLY A 118 3.72 4.88 6.25
N THR A 119 2.82 5.81 6.58
CA THR A 119 2.75 6.40 7.91
C THR A 119 2.39 5.38 9.00
N ALA A 120 1.46 4.46 8.72
CA ALA A 120 1.16 3.35 9.64
C ALA A 120 2.38 2.45 9.90
N THR A 121 3.16 2.17 8.86
CA THR A 121 4.42 1.39 8.97
C THR A 121 5.44 2.13 9.85
N ILE A 122 5.65 3.43 9.63
CA ILE A 122 6.57 4.25 10.43
C ILE A 122 6.14 4.31 11.91
N LEU A 123 4.83 4.45 12.18
CA LEU A 123 4.30 4.44 13.54
C LEU A 123 4.57 3.11 14.24
N LEU A 124 4.35 1.97 13.55
CA LEU A 124 4.64 0.65 14.09
C LEU A 124 6.13 0.47 14.43
N VAL A 125 7.03 0.93 13.55
CA VAL A 125 8.49 0.91 13.82
C VAL A 125 8.84 1.74 15.05
N THR A 126 8.32 2.95 15.12
CA THR A 126 8.62 3.89 16.21
C THR A 126 8.15 3.34 17.56
N LEU A 127 6.92 2.78 17.59
CA LEU A 127 6.37 2.12 18.78
C LEU A 127 7.21 0.91 19.22
N TYR A 128 7.71 0.13 18.27
CA TYR A 128 8.57 -1.01 18.56
C TYR A 128 9.90 -0.58 19.17
N LEU A 129 10.57 0.40 18.55
CA LEU A 129 11.84 0.95 19.04
C LEU A 129 11.68 1.55 20.45
N PHE A 130 10.57 2.25 20.71
CA PHE A 130 10.28 2.82 22.01
C PHE A 130 10.11 1.74 23.09
N GLN A 131 9.33 0.68 22.81
CA GLN A 131 9.16 -0.45 23.74
C GLN A 131 10.47 -1.18 24.00
N TYR A 132 11.30 -1.35 22.97
CA TYR A 132 12.61 -1.97 23.11
C TYR A 132 13.55 -1.14 24.01
N LYS A 133 13.63 0.17 23.78
CA LYS A 133 14.43 1.09 24.63
C LYS A 133 13.96 1.06 26.08
N LYS A 134 12.65 1.12 26.33
CA LYS A 134 12.08 1.07 27.68
C LYS A 134 12.44 -0.23 28.41
N LYS A 135 12.37 -1.38 27.72
CA LYS A 135 12.76 -2.68 28.30
C LYS A 135 14.23 -2.72 28.66
N LYS A 136 15.10 -2.24 27.76
CA LYS A 136 16.56 -2.21 27.98
C LYS A 136 16.97 -1.26 29.11
N GLN A 137 16.24 -0.15 29.32
CA GLN A 137 16.47 0.74 30.46
C GLN A 137 16.05 0.10 31.78
N ALA A 138 14.92 -0.61 31.82
CA ALA A 138 14.47 -1.33 33.01
C ALA A 138 15.45 -2.45 33.43
N GLU A 139 16.06 -3.14 32.47
CA GLU A 139 17.09 -4.16 32.71
C GLU A 139 18.42 -3.58 33.22
N LYS A 140 18.70 -2.29 33.00
CA LYS A 140 19.91 -1.61 33.50
C LYS A 140 19.76 -1.05 34.92
N LEU A 141 18.55 -0.98 35.45
CA LEU A 141 18.22 -0.41 36.77
C LEU A 141 18.03 -1.50 37.85
N LEU A 142 18.09 -2.78 37.47
CA LEU A 142 18.09 -3.95 38.35
C LEU A 142 19.50 -4.53 38.42
#